data_AF-A0ABD2BV24-F1
#
_entry.id   AF-A0ABD2BV24-F1
#
_cell.length_a   1.000
_cell.length_b   1.000
_cell.length_c   1.000
_cell.angle_alpha   90.00
_cell.angle_beta   90.00
_cell.angle_gamma   90.00
#
_symmetry.space_group_name_H-M   'P 1'
#
loop_
_entity.id
_entity.type
_entity.pdbx_description
1 polymer ?
#
loop_
_entity_poly.entity_id
_entity_poly.type
_entity_poly.pdbx_seq_one_letter_code
_entity_poly.pdbx_strand_id
1 'polypeptide(L)'
;MKIAYLIVLTVFLVYTEAKIVPSSNVEAQQTNQPLHLSELISQAQANINTLAAQFQEKINLPDQETIVNTVKEQSTSFVNNLQQFVKNVTEQVSEKTPELERLWVDVKGKLNKVVEDINAQIPNASEQVNQLQTKLQEGLQVLVQESDKTAKAVSKNSEKVQEDIAKFTKQAVELAVETTQNLNTQLQQAAKTS
;
A
#
# COMPACT_ATOMS: atom_id res chain seq x y z
N MET A 1 -24.24 -44.93 51.19
CA MET A 1 -23.09 -44.75 50.28
C MET A 1 -22.99 -43.25 50.00
N LYS A 2 -22.24 -42.51 50.82
CA LYS A 2 -20.87 -41.99 50.58
C LYS A 2 -20.81 -40.92 49.47
N ILE A 3 -20.90 -39.69 49.96
CA ILE A 3 -20.63 -38.39 49.32
C ILE A 3 -19.16 -38.36 48.88
N ALA A 4 -18.89 -38.04 47.61
CA ALA A 4 -17.55 -37.83 47.09
C ALA A 4 -17.23 -36.33 47.04
N TYR A 5 -16.09 -35.98 47.61
CA TYR A 5 -15.61 -34.62 47.85
C TYR A 5 -15.03 -33.94 46.59
N LEU A 6 -15.25 -32.63 46.57
CA LEU A 6 -14.61 -31.56 45.81
C LEU A 6 -13.07 -31.56 45.96
N ILE A 7 -12.33 -31.34 44.86
CA ILE A 7 -11.03 -30.64 44.89
C ILE A 7 -10.95 -29.72 43.66
N VAL A 8 -11.12 -28.42 43.91
CA VAL A 8 -10.75 -27.33 43.00
C VAL A 8 -9.28 -27.02 43.26
N LEU A 9 -8.42 -27.15 42.25
CA LEU A 9 -7.02 -26.79 42.35
C LEU A 9 -6.81 -25.40 41.74
N THR A 10 -6.78 -24.40 42.60
CA THR A 10 -6.38 -23.03 42.29
C THR A 10 -4.85 -22.95 42.37
N VAL A 11 -4.18 -22.54 41.30
CA VAL A 11 -2.73 -22.26 41.35
C VAL A 11 -2.54 -20.75 41.29
N PHE A 12 -2.24 -20.18 42.46
CA PHE A 12 -1.61 -18.88 42.63
C PHE A 12 -0.16 -19.16 43.06
N LEU A 13 0.83 -18.76 42.25
CA LEU A 13 2.24 -18.66 42.63
C LEU A 13 2.79 -17.40 41.94
N VAL A 14 2.72 -16.25 42.63
CA VAL A 14 3.77 -15.63 43.49
C VAL A 14 4.95 -15.09 42.67
N TYR A 15 5.04 -13.76 42.70
CA TYR A 15 6.17 -12.93 42.28
C TYR A 15 7.48 -13.35 42.96
N THR A 16 8.56 -13.48 42.18
CA THR A 16 9.92 -13.29 42.67
C THR A 16 10.68 -12.42 41.69
N GLU A 17 11.09 -11.24 42.15
CA GLU A 17 12.06 -10.41 41.45
C GLU A 17 13.45 -11.06 41.58
N ALA A 18 14.06 -11.43 40.46
CA ALA A 18 15.47 -11.77 40.40
C ALA A 18 16.10 -11.07 39.20
N LYS A 19 16.75 -9.96 39.50
CA LYS A 19 17.67 -9.22 38.64
C LYS A 19 18.86 -10.11 38.29
N ILE A 20 18.99 -10.51 37.02
CA ILE A 20 20.27 -10.89 36.41
C ILE A 20 20.24 -10.63 34.89
N VAL A 21 21.36 -10.09 34.42
CA VAL A 21 21.67 -9.43 33.14
C VAL A 21 21.78 -10.46 31.99
N PRO A 22 21.54 -10.06 30.71
CA PRO A 22 21.11 -10.96 29.65
C PRO A 22 22.29 -11.61 28.93
N SER A 23 22.16 -12.88 28.60
CA SER A 23 22.93 -13.53 27.55
C SER A 23 22.14 -14.76 27.14
N SER A 24 21.40 -14.66 26.04
CA SER A 24 21.03 -15.79 25.19
C SER A 24 20.26 -15.29 23.98
N ASN A 25 20.78 -15.64 22.81
CA ASN A 25 20.10 -15.82 21.54
C ASN A 25 19.06 -14.76 21.15
N VAL A 26 19.51 -13.81 20.35
CA VAL A 26 18.64 -13.19 19.34
C VAL A 26 18.41 -14.21 18.22
N GLU A 27 17.72 -15.30 18.53
CA GLU A 27 16.82 -15.90 17.55
C GLU A 27 15.69 -14.90 17.43
N ALA A 28 15.87 -13.97 16.49
CA ALA A 28 14.83 -13.06 16.09
C ALA A 28 13.63 -13.93 15.73
N GLN A 29 12.68 -13.98 16.66
CA GLN A 29 11.33 -14.41 16.42
C GLN A 29 10.88 -13.64 15.17
N GLN A 30 10.88 -14.32 14.02
CA GLN A 30 10.00 -13.97 12.92
C GLN A 30 8.60 -14.20 13.48
N THR A 31 8.10 -13.19 14.18
CA THR A 31 6.69 -13.08 14.49
C THR A 31 6.00 -13.08 13.14
N ASN A 32 5.30 -14.18 12.85
CA ASN A 32 4.16 -14.22 11.96
C ASN A 32 3.17 -13.14 12.42
N GLN A 33 3.44 -11.88 12.08
CA GLN A 33 2.39 -10.87 12.10
C GLN A 33 1.42 -11.28 10.99
N PRO A 34 0.12 -11.43 11.28
CA PRO A 34 -0.85 -11.60 10.22
C PRO A 34 -0.67 -10.43 9.24
N LEU A 35 -0.58 -10.75 7.95
CA LEU A 35 -0.49 -9.75 6.89
C LEU A 35 -1.58 -8.68 7.12
N HIS A 36 -1.17 -7.49 7.59
CA HIS A 36 -2.02 -6.32 7.81
C HIS A 36 -2.50 -5.69 6.49
N LEU A 37 -2.58 -6.48 5.43
CA LEU A 37 -2.86 -6.03 4.07
C LEU A 37 -4.24 -5.40 3.96
N SER A 38 -5.24 -5.92 4.68
CA SER A 38 -6.58 -5.32 4.75
C SER A 38 -6.56 -3.92 5.36
N GLU A 39 -5.74 -3.71 6.40
CA GLU A 39 -5.58 -2.39 7.02
C GLU A 39 -4.88 -1.44 6.05
N LEU A 40 -3.82 -1.90 5.40
CA LEU A 40 -3.06 -1.11 4.44
C LEU A 40 -3.91 -0.71 3.21
N ILE A 41 -4.74 -1.63 2.71
CA ILE A 41 -5.71 -1.36 1.64
C ILE A 41 -6.72 -0.30 2.08
N SER A 42 -7.27 -0.46 3.29
CA SER A 42 -8.24 0.48 3.86
C SER A 42 -7.61 1.88 4.03
N GLN A 43 -6.37 1.93 4.51
CA GLN A 43 -5.60 3.16 4.65
C GLN A 43 -5.34 3.81 3.29
N ALA A 44 -4.91 3.04 2.29
CA ALA A 44 -4.70 3.55 0.94
C ALA A 44 -6.00 4.16 0.39
N GLN A 45 -7.13 3.46 0.54
CA GLN A 45 -8.44 3.92 0.08
C GLN A 45 -8.87 5.22 0.78
N ALA A 46 -8.67 5.31 2.11
CA ALA A 46 -8.95 6.51 2.89
C ALA A 46 -8.07 7.70 2.45
N ASN A 47 -6.77 7.46 2.23
CA ASN A 47 -5.84 8.49 1.79
C ASN A 47 -6.18 9.01 0.38
N ILE A 48 -6.52 8.12 -0.55
CA ILE A 48 -6.95 8.48 -1.92
C ILE A 48 -8.20 9.36 -1.87
N ASN A 49 -9.19 9.00 -1.05
CA ASN A 49 -10.42 9.80 -0.91
C ASN A 49 -10.14 11.17 -0.29
N THR A 50 -9.21 11.22 0.68
CA THR A 50 -8.79 12.47 1.32
C THR A 50 -8.03 13.38 0.36
N LEU A 51 -7.20 12.80 -0.51
CA LEU A 51 -6.39 13.54 -1.48
C LEU A 51 -7.26 14.42 -2.39
N ALA A 52 -8.37 13.88 -2.90
CA ALA A 52 -9.30 14.62 -3.76
C ALA A 52 -9.81 15.91 -3.08
N ALA A 53 -10.25 15.77 -1.82
CA ALA A 53 -10.77 16.87 -1.04
C ALA A 53 -9.68 17.91 -0.74
N GLN A 54 -8.48 17.46 -0.33
CA GLN A 54 -7.37 18.37 -0.04
C GLN A 54 -6.94 19.15 -1.28
N PHE A 55 -6.81 18.49 -2.41
CA PHE A 55 -6.43 19.16 -3.65
C PHE A 55 -7.45 20.21 -4.07
N GLN A 56 -8.75 19.89 -4.00
CA GLN A 56 -9.82 20.83 -4.35
C GLN A 56 -9.86 22.05 -3.41
N GLU A 57 -9.52 21.88 -2.14
CA GLU A 57 -9.39 22.97 -1.18
C GLU A 57 -8.19 23.86 -1.51
N LYS A 58 -7.04 23.26 -1.88
CA LYS A 58 -5.79 24.00 -2.08
C LYS A 58 -5.69 24.66 -3.45
N ILE A 59 -6.26 24.10 -4.51
CA ILE A 59 -6.06 24.61 -5.88
C ILE A 59 -6.55 26.06 -6.10
N ASN A 60 -7.45 26.54 -5.25
CA ASN A 60 -7.96 27.91 -5.29
C ASN A 60 -7.08 28.92 -4.51
N LEU A 61 -5.97 28.48 -3.92
CA LEU A 61 -5.01 29.36 -3.25
C LEU A 61 -4.18 30.18 -4.24
N PRO A 62 -3.58 31.31 -3.81
CA PRO A 62 -2.83 32.20 -4.69
C PRO A 62 -1.60 31.54 -5.33
N ASP A 63 -0.94 30.62 -4.63
CA ASP A 63 0.28 29.94 -5.08
C ASP A 63 -0.05 28.70 -5.93
N GLN A 64 -0.69 28.92 -7.08
CA GLN A 64 -1.08 27.84 -7.99
C GLN A 64 0.14 27.15 -8.63
N GLU A 65 1.23 27.88 -8.84
CA GLU A 65 2.44 27.32 -9.45
C GLU A 65 3.06 26.22 -8.57
N THR A 66 3.19 26.46 -7.26
CA THR A 66 3.70 25.45 -6.33
C THR A 66 2.79 24.22 -6.27
N ILE A 67 1.47 24.41 -6.30
CA ILE A 67 0.49 23.30 -6.32
C ILE A 67 0.62 22.47 -7.60
N VAL A 68 0.67 23.13 -8.76
CA VAL A 68 0.86 22.49 -10.07
C VAL A 68 2.15 21.67 -10.09
N ASN A 69 3.26 22.26 -9.64
CA ASN A 69 4.56 21.58 -9.60
C ASN A 69 4.54 20.38 -8.66
N THR A 70 3.94 20.53 -7.48
CA THR A 70 3.75 19.43 -6.52
C THR A 70 2.99 18.26 -7.14
N VAL A 71 1.85 18.52 -7.78
CA VAL A 71 1.04 17.45 -8.41
C VAL A 71 1.80 16.81 -9.56
N LYS A 72 2.52 17.61 -10.37
CA LYS A 72 3.32 17.13 -11.50
C LYS A 72 4.47 16.23 -11.05
N GLU A 73 5.21 16.64 -10.02
CA GLU A 73 6.31 15.87 -9.45
C GLU A 73 5.82 14.55 -8.86
N GLN A 74 4.76 14.59 -8.05
CA GLN A 74 4.19 13.37 -7.46
C GLN A 74 3.61 12.42 -8.49
N SER A 75 2.95 12.95 -9.54
CA SER A 75 2.46 12.12 -10.66
C SER A 75 3.60 11.47 -11.41
N THR A 76 4.69 12.21 -11.66
CA THR A 76 5.89 11.68 -12.33
C THR A 76 6.56 10.61 -11.49
N SER A 77 6.73 10.85 -10.19
CA SER A 77 7.31 9.89 -9.25
C SER A 77 6.47 8.61 -9.17
N PHE A 78 5.15 8.74 -9.02
CA PHE A 78 4.23 7.61 -9.02
C PHE A 78 4.35 6.78 -10.30
N VAL A 79 4.34 7.42 -11.47
CA VAL A 79 4.47 6.71 -12.75
C VAL A 79 5.79 5.95 -12.83
N ASN A 80 6.91 6.57 -12.46
CA ASN A 80 8.22 5.92 -12.50
C ASN A 80 8.27 4.71 -11.56
N ASN A 81 7.77 4.87 -10.34
CA ASN A 81 7.71 3.79 -9.35
C ASN A 81 6.77 2.67 -9.80
N LEU A 82 5.63 3.01 -10.42
CA LEU A 82 4.67 2.04 -10.95
C LEU A 82 5.26 1.26 -12.14
N GLN A 83 5.96 1.93 -13.06
CA GLN A 83 6.69 1.27 -14.15
C GLN A 83 7.74 0.31 -13.61
N GLN A 84 8.51 0.72 -12.60
CA GLN A 84 9.49 -0.14 -11.97
C GLN A 84 8.85 -1.34 -11.27
N PHE A 85 7.74 -1.13 -10.55
CA PHE A 85 6.94 -2.20 -9.96
C PHE A 85 6.47 -3.19 -11.03
N VAL A 86 5.86 -2.71 -12.11
CA VAL A 86 5.38 -3.54 -13.23
C VAL A 86 6.53 -4.35 -13.85
N LYS A 87 7.70 -3.73 -14.04
CA LYS A 87 8.89 -4.42 -14.55
C LYS A 87 9.32 -5.53 -13.59
N ASN A 88 9.54 -5.21 -12.32
CA ASN A 88 10.04 -6.14 -11.31
C ASN A 88 9.09 -7.34 -11.09
N VAL A 89 7.78 -7.11 -11.11
CA VAL A 89 6.80 -8.20 -11.00
C VAL A 89 6.77 -9.02 -12.28
N THR A 90 6.83 -8.40 -13.46
CA THR A 90 6.91 -9.14 -14.74
C THR A 90 8.11 -10.10 -14.76
N GLU A 91 9.28 -9.64 -14.34
CA GLU A 91 10.50 -10.46 -14.26
C GLU A 91 10.31 -11.62 -13.27
N GLN A 92 9.87 -11.32 -12.04
CA GLN A 92 9.65 -12.36 -11.02
C GLN A 92 8.58 -13.37 -11.42
N VAL A 93 7.50 -12.95 -12.09
CA VAL A 93 6.40 -13.85 -12.47
C VAL A 93 6.79 -14.79 -13.61
N SER A 94 7.56 -14.29 -14.58
CA SER A 94 8.04 -15.09 -15.72
C SER A 94 8.97 -16.23 -15.30
N GLU A 95 9.62 -16.11 -14.14
CA GLU A 95 10.53 -17.12 -13.58
C GLU A 95 9.84 -18.19 -12.71
N LYS A 96 8.53 -18.05 -12.43
CA LYS A 96 7.83 -18.86 -11.42
C LYS A 96 6.86 -19.87 -12.02
N THR A 97 5.62 -19.46 -12.31
CA THR A 97 4.52 -20.39 -12.66
C THR A 97 3.56 -19.78 -13.69
N PRO A 98 2.98 -20.61 -14.60
CA PRO A 98 2.00 -20.14 -15.59
C PRO A 98 0.72 -19.54 -14.99
N GLU A 99 0.33 -19.99 -13.80
CA GLU A 99 -0.85 -19.47 -13.10
C GLU A 99 -0.64 -18.01 -12.67
N LEU A 100 0.52 -17.72 -12.09
CA LEU A 100 0.90 -16.38 -11.67
C LEU A 100 1.05 -15.45 -12.89
N GLU A 101 1.58 -15.96 -14.00
CA GLU A 101 1.67 -15.24 -15.27
C GLU A 101 0.30 -14.82 -15.79
N ARG A 102 -0.68 -15.72 -15.76
CA ARG A 102 -2.05 -15.42 -16.18
C ARG A 102 -2.70 -14.33 -15.33
N LEU A 103 -2.55 -14.39 -14.00
CA LEU A 103 -3.06 -13.34 -13.10
C LEU A 103 -2.36 -12.00 -13.36
N TRP A 104 -1.06 -12.04 -13.62
CA TRP A 104 -0.25 -10.85 -13.83
C TRP A 104 -0.56 -10.13 -15.15
N VAL A 105 -0.88 -10.84 -16.23
CA VAL A 105 -1.16 -10.22 -17.54
C VAL A 105 -2.30 -9.19 -17.46
N ASP A 106 -3.41 -9.54 -16.80
CA ASP A 106 -4.56 -8.64 -16.64
C ASP A 106 -4.22 -7.40 -15.80
N VAL A 107 -3.51 -7.61 -14.68
CA VAL A 107 -3.08 -6.52 -13.80
C VAL A 107 -2.11 -5.60 -14.52
N LYS A 108 -1.10 -6.16 -15.18
CA LYS A 108 -0.10 -5.43 -15.98
C LYS A 108 -0.75 -4.53 -17.04
N GLY A 109 -1.75 -5.04 -17.75
CA GLY A 109 -2.48 -4.25 -18.77
C GLY A 109 -3.12 -2.99 -18.17
N LYS A 110 -3.77 -3.12 -17.01
CA LYS A 110 -4.39 -1.97 -16.31
C LYS A 110 -3.35 -0.99 -15.77
N LEU A 111 -2.26 -1.49 -15.18
CA LEU A 111 -1.22 -0.62 -14.64
C LEU A 111 -0.45 0.13 -15.75
N ASN A 112 -0.21 -0.51 -16.90
CA ASN A 112 0.34 0.18 -18.07
C ASN A 112 -0.60 1.29 -18.57
N LYS A 113 -1.91 1.02 -18.61
CA LYS A 113 -2.89 2.06 -18.96
C LYS A 113 -2.85 3.23 -17.98
N VAL A 114 -2.73 2.99 -16.68
CA VAL A 114 -2.56 4.04 -15.67
C VAL A 114 -1.32 4.90 -15.96
N VAL A 115 -0.20 4.25 -16.24
CA VAL A 115 1.05 4.92 -16.63
C VAL A 115 0.85 5.81 -17.86
N GLU A 116 0.21 5.28 -18.91
CA GLU A 116 -0.08 6.02 -20.14
C GLU A 116 -1.01 7.21 -19.91
N ASP A 117 -2.13 6.99 -19.20
CA ASP A 117 -3.15 7.99 -18.95
C ASP A 117 -2.60 9.15 -18.08
N ILE A 118 -1.73 8.88 -17.12
CA ILE A 118 -1.07 9.93 -16.31
C ILE A 118 0.01 10.65 -17.13
N ASN A 119 0.88 9.92 -17.83
CA ASN A 119 1.95 10.51 -18.64
C ASN A 119 1.41 11.46 -19.72
N ALA A 120 0.25 11.15 -20.30
CA ALA A 120 -0.39 12.01 -21.29
C ALA A 120 -0.77 13.40 -20.73
N GLN A 121 -0.97 13.51 -19.41
CA GLN A 121 -1.41 14.74 -18.76
C GLN A 121 -0.28 15.55 -18.11
N ILE A 122 0.89 14.95 -17.87
CA ILE A 122 2.05 15.65 -17.28
C ILE A 122 2.50 16.88 -18.10
N PRO A 123 2.57 16.85 -19.45
CA PRO A 123 2.94 18.01 -20.25
C PRO A 123 1.94 19.17 -20.12
N ASN A 124 0.66 18.85 -19.92
CA ASN A 124 -0.44 19.82 -19.84
C ASN A 124 -0.75 20.25 -18.41
N ALA A 125 0.06 19.82 -17.41
CA ALA A 125 -0.22 20.03 -15.99
C ALA A 125 -0.43 21.51 -15.63
N SER A 126 0.31 22.44 -16.24
CA SER A 126 0.17 23.87 -15.97
C SER A 126 -1.19 24.44 -16.32
N GLU A 127 -1.87 23.88 -17.33
CA GLU A 127 -3.19 24.32 -17.78
C GLU A 127 -4.31 23.44 -17.21
N GLN A 128 -4.01 22.15 -16.97
CA GLN A 128 -5.01 21.11 -16.71
C GLN A 128 -4.63 20.25 -15.48
N VAL A 129 -4.09 20.87 -14.42
CA VAL A 129 -3.69 20.17 -13.19
C VAL A 129 -4.83 19.36 -12.55
N ASN A 130 -6.08 19.81 -12.67
CA ASN A 130 -7.25 19.04 -12.21
C ASN A 130 -7.37 17.69 -12.94
N GLN A 131 -7.08 17.65 -14.25
CA GLN A 131 -7.10 16.40 -15.00
C GLN A 131 -5.94 15.50 -14.60
N LEU A 132 -4.74 16.06 -14.41
CA LEU A 132 -3.59 15.29 -13.93
C LEU A 132 -3.87 14.69 -12.55
N GLN A 133 -4.41 15.48 -11.62
CA GLN A 133 -4.79 15.01 -10.30
C GLN A 133 -5.87 13.91 -10.37
N THR A 134 -6.87 14.09 -11.24
CA THR A 134 -7.91 13.07 -11.45
C THR A 134 -7.30 11.77 -11.95
N LYS A 135 -6.39 11.83 -12.94
CA LYS A 135 -5.70 10.64 -13.47
C LYS A 135 -4.79 9.97 -12.46
N LEU A 136 -4.08 10.76 -11.64
CA LEU A 136 -3.30 10.21 -10.53
C LEU A 136 -4.21 9.49 -9.53
N GLN A 137 -5.34 10.09 -9.16
CA GLN A 137 -6.30 9.49 -8.23
C GLN A 137 -6.91 8.20 -8.79
N GLU A 138 -7.36 8.21 -10.05
CA GLU A 138 -7.86 7.01 -10.75
C GLU A 138 -6.78 5.93 -10.79
N GLY A 139 -5.54 6.29 -11.07
CA GLY A 139 -4.40 5.38 -11.09
C GLY A 139 -4.14 4.70 -9.76
N LEU A 140 -4.16 5.47 -8.67
CA LEU A 140 -4.03 4.96 -7.31
C LEU A 140 -5.20 4.05 -6.93
N GLN A 141 -6.43 4.39 -7.34
CA GLN A 141 -7.60 3.53 -7.11
C GLN A 141 -7.48 2.20 -7.84
N VAL A 142 -7.06 2.22 -9.11
CA VAL A 142 -6.85 0.99 -9.89
C VAL A 142 -5.79 0.12 -9.23
N LEU A 143 -4.67 0.70 -8.80
CA LEU A 143 -3.59 -0.04 -8.12
C LEU A 143 -4.10 -0.74 -6.85
N VAL A 144 -4.84 -0.03 -5.99
CA VAL A 144 -5.40 -0.60 -4.75
C VAL A 144 -6.50 -1.63 -5.02
N GLN A 145 -7.37 -1.39 -5.99
CA GLN A 145 -8.46 -2.32 -6.33
C GLN A 145 -7.94 -3.64 -6.92
N GLU A 146 -6.98 -3.57 -7.84
CA GLU A 146 -6.38 -4.78 -8.42
C GLU A 146 -5.54 -5.53 -7.37
N SER A 147 -4.92 -4.82 -6.43
CA SER A 147 -4.27 -5.40 -5.26
C SER A 147 -5.27 -6.17 -4.38
N ASP A 148 -6.38 -5.56 -3.99
CA ASP A 148 -7.42 -6.21 -3.17
C ASP A 148 -8.01 -7.46 -3.86
N LYS A 149 -8.31 -7.37 -5.17
CA LYS A 149 -8.77 -8.52 -5.96
C LYS A 149 -7.74 -9.66 -5.96
N THR A 150 -6.46 -9.32 -6.13
CA THR A 150 -5.35 -10.27 -6.18
C THR A 150 -5.12 -10.94 -4.82
N ALA A 151 -5.19 -10.18 -3.73
CA ALA A 151 -5.16 -10.73 -2.37
C ALA A 151 -6.32 -11.70 -2.10
N LYS A 152 -7.55 -11.37 -2.53
CA LYS A 152 -8.69 -12.27 -2.34
C LYS A 152 -8.56 -13.57 -3.15
N ALA A 153 -7.91 -13.51 -4.31
CA ALA A 153 -7.64 -14.70 -5.13
C ALA A 153 -6.56 -15.61 -4.53
N VAL A 154 -5.71 -15.11 -3.62
CA VAL A 154 -4.55 -15.83 -3.07
C VAL A 154 -4.91 -17.18 -2.44
N SER A 155 -6.04 -17.25 -1.73
CA SER A 155 -6.47 -18.43 -0.96
C SER A 155 -6.72 -19.69 -1.79
N LYS A 156 -6.72 -19.60 -3.12
CA LYS A 156 -7.00 -20.70 -4.04
C LYS A 156 -5.74 -21.39 -4.60
N ASN A 157 -4.55 -20.85 -4.31
CA ASN A 157 -3.31 -21.25 -4.97
C ASN A 157 -2.35 -21.99 -4.02
N SER A 158 -1.26 -22.56 -4.55
CA SER A 158 -0.21 -23.20 -3.73
C SER A 158 0.48 -22.23 -2.76
N GLU A 159 0.97 -22.71 -1.61
CA GLU A 159 1.59 -21.88 -0.56
C GLU A 159 2.66 -20.91 -1.07
N LYS A 160 3.54 -21.36 -1.99
CA LYS A 160 4.57 -20.51 -2.59
C LYS A 160 3.99 -19.39 -3.46
N VAL A 161 2.96 -19.71 -4.25
CA VAL A 161 2.23 -18.71 -5.05
C VAL A 161 1.48 -17.75 -4.13
N GLN A 162 1.01 -18.21 -2.97
CA GLN A 162 0.38 -17.34 -1.98
C GLN A 162 1.34 -16.29 -1.42
N GLU A 163 2.57 -16.69 -1.09
CA GLU A 163 3.59 -15.78 -0.58
C GLU A 163 3.98 -14.72 -1.62
N ASP A 164 4.25 -15.13 -2.86
CA ASP A 164 4.61 -14.21 -3.95
C ASP A 164 3.47 -13.20 -4.24
N ILE A 165 2.22 -13.68 -4.29
CA ILE A 165 1.04 -12.81 -4.46
C ILE A 165 0.89 -11.84 -3.30
N ALA A 166 1.02 -12.31 -2.04
CA ALA A 166 0.90 -11.46 -0.87
C ALA A 166 1.98 -10.37 -0.86
N LYS A 167 3.21 -10.70 -1.23
CA LYS A 167 4.33 -9.75 -1.38
C LYS A 167 4.04 -8.69 -2.42
N PHE A 168 3.64 -9.07 -3.64
CA PHE A 168 3.36 -8.10 -4.71
C PHE A 168 2.18 -7.20 -4.34
N THR A 169 1.15 -7.78 -3.72
CA THR A 169 -0.01 -7.01 -3.27
C THR A 169 0.38 -5.99 -2.21
N LYS A 170 1.20 -6.39 -1.23
CA LYS A 170 1.70 -5.46 -0.22
C LYS A 170 2.48 -4.31 -0.86
N GLN A 171 3.43 -4.61 -1.75
CA GLN A 171 4.24 -3.59 -2.42
C GLN A 171 3.39 -2.59 -3.23
N ALA A 172 2.37 -3.07 -3.94
CA ALA A 172 1.46 -2.21 -4.69
C ALA A 172 0.65 -1.28 -3.78
N VAL A 173 0.15 -1.79 -2.65
CA VAL A 173 -0.61 -0.98 -1.71
C VAL A 173 0.31 0.01 -0.96
N GLU A 174 1.52 -0.40 -0.59
CA GLU A 174 2.53 0.50 -0.01
C GLU A 174 2.85 1.66 -0.94
N LEU A 175 3.04 1.39 -2.24
CA LEU A 175 3.24 2.44 -3.25
C LEU A 175 2.08 3.45 -3.28
N ALA A 176 0.83 2.97 -3.19
CA ALA A 176 -0.34 3.85 -3.14
C ALA A 176 -0.39 4.69 -1.84
N VAL A 177 -0.10 4.08 -0.69
CA VAL A 177 -0.03 4.77 0.60
C VAL A 177 1.05 5.84 0.59
N GLU A 178 2.26 5.52 0.14
CA GLU A 178 3.38 6.45 0.10
C GLU A 178 3.09 7.63 -0.83
N THR A 179 2.61 7.36 -2.05
CA THR A 179 2.28 8.41 -3.02
C THR A 179 1.23 9.37 -2.46
N THR A 180 0.17 8.84 -1.86
CA THR A 180 -0.90 9.66 -1.29
C THR A 180 -0.44 10.46 -0.08
N GLN A 181 0.35 9.88 0.81
CA GLN A 181 0.89 10.58 1.98
C GLN A 181 1.87 11.68 1.59
N ASN A 182 2.77 11.41 0.63
CA ASN A 182 3.75 12.39 0.15
C ASN A 182 3.04 13.57 -0.51
N LEU A 183 2.08 13.31 -1.40
CA LEU A 183 1.32 14.37 -2.06
C LEU A 183 0.49 15.18 -1.07
N ASN A 184 -0.21 14.52 -0.13
CA ASN A 184 -0.97 15.19 0.92
C ASN A 184 -0.08 16.09 1.80
N THR A 185 1.11 15.60 2.17
CA THR A 185 2.08 16.38 2.96
C THR A 185 2.59 17.60 2.19
N GLN A 186 2.96 17.43 0.92
CA GLN A 186 3.47 18.52 0.10
C GLN A 186 2.38 19.57 -0.21
N LEU A 187 1.15 19.16 -0.49
CA LEU A 187 0.02 20.08 -0.67
C LEU A 187 -0.26 20.89 0.61
N GLN A 188 -0.16 20.27 1.79
CA GLN A 188 -0.30 21.00 3.05
C GLN A 188 0.85 21.98 3.30
N GLN A 189 2.07 21.65 2.90
CA GLN A 189 3.22 22.55 3.02
C GLN A 189 3.09 23.74 2.08
N ALA A 190 2.75 23.49 0.81
CA ALA A 190 2.51 24.54 -0.18
C ALA A 190 1.45 25.55 0.30
N ALA A 191 0.37 25.05 0.91
CA ALA A 191 -0.70 25.89 1.43
C ALA A 191 -0.33 26.72 2.69
N LYS A 192 0.75 26.37 3.40
CA LYS A 192 1.25 27.14 4.56
C LYS A 192 2.25 28.22 4.17
N THR A 193 2.86 28.10 2.99
CA THR A 193 3.81 29.06 2.43
C THR A 193 3.15 30.06 1.49
N SER A 194 1.90 29.82 1.09
CA SER A 194 1.00 30.77 0.40
C SER A 194 0.46 31.85 1.36
#